data_AF-A0A3M3VKV2-F1
#
_entry.id   AF-A0A3M3VKV2-F1
#
_cell.length_a   1.000
_cell.length_b   1.000
_cell.length_c   1.000
_cell.angle_alpha   90.00
_cell.angle_beta   90.00
_cell.angle_gamma   90.00
#
_symmetry.space_group_name_H-M   'P 1'
#
loop_
_entity.id
_entity.type
_entity.pdbx_description
1 polymer ?
#
loop_
_entity_poly.entity_id
_entity_poly.type
_entity_poly.pdbx_seq_one_letter_code
_entity_poly.pdbx_strand_id
1 'polypeptide(L)'
;MAKFSVNNTLQTHASRETNLLNSWSTGIIRKVFVTKLGCRMAARRLSQADPSSKTGYSCRQAFTKIRSQEQPFEDISMAQTLYVAREPDASGFIDYTAAEHAVWNTLITRQMTIIQGRACQEYLDGIEQLGLPHERIPQLGEINKVLGATTGWQVERVPALIPFQTFFELLASKRFPVATFIRTEEELDYLQEPDIFHEIFGHCPLLTNPWFAEFTHTYGKLGLSASKEQRVYLARLYWMTIEFGLVDTPQGRKIYGGGILSSPKEAVYSLSPAPEHQLFDPLEAMRTPYRIDILQPLYFVLPSLKRLFDLAQEDIMALVEQGMQLGLHAPKFPPKTKSHSA
;
A
#
# COMPACT_ATOMS: atom_id res chain seq x y z
N MET A 1 -32.39 -47.38 -19.21
CA MET A 1 -33.23 -46.85 -20.30
C MET A 1 -32.47 -45.70 -20.96
N ALA A 2 -32.30 -45.75 -22.30
CA ALA A 2 -31.84 -44.75 -23.30
C ALA A 2 -30.62 -43.86 -22.90
N LYS A 3 -29.40 -43.90 -23.47
CA LYS A 3 -28.88 -43.97 -24.86
C LYS A 3 -29.50 -42.98 -25.85
N PHE A 4 -28.74 -41.94 -26.22
CA PHE A 4 -28.67 -41.39 -27.58
C PHE A 4 -27.23 -40.97 -27.94
N SER A 5 -26.96 -41.05 -29.25
CA SER A 5 -25.67 -41.25 -29.91
C SER A 5 -25.39 -40.14 -30.93
N VAL A 6 -24.12 -39.70 -30.97
CA VAL A 6 -23.23 -39.37 -32.11
C VAL A 6 -23.84 -38.91 -33.46
N ASN A 7 -23.37 -37.78 -34.01
CA ASN A 7 -22.67 -37.78 -35.31
C ASN A 7 -21.85 -36.51 -35.65
N ASN A 8 -20.68 -36.81 -36.21
CA ASN A 8 -19.65 -35.96 -36.80
C ASN A 8 -19.99 -35.67 -38.28
N THR A 9 -19.64 -34.50 -38.83
CA THR A 9 -19.22 -34.42 -40.25
C THR A 9 -18.32 -33.19 -40.50
N LEU A 10 -17.12 -33.47 -40.99
CA LEU A 10 -16.17 -32.56 -41.63
C LEU A 10 -16.65 -32.21 -43.05
N GLN A 11 -16.46 -30.97 -43.49
CA GLN A 11 -16.18 -30.69 -44.90
C GLN A 11 -15.19 -29.53 -45.05
N THR A 12 -14.08 -29.87 -45.69
CA THR A 12 -12.98 -29.03 -46.16
C THR A 12 -13.37 -28.29 -47.43
N HIS A 13 -12.90 -27.05 -47.61
CA HIS A 13 -12.45 -26.59 -48.92
C HIS A 13 -11.26 -25.63 -48.79
N ALA A 14 -10.21 -25.95 -49.53
CA ALA A 14 -8.97 -25.22 -49.67
C ALA A 14 -8.97 -24.40 -50.97
N SER A 15 -8.30 -23.25 -50.95
CA SER A 15 -7.65 -22.59 -52.10
C SER A 15 -6.59 -21.64 -51.53
N ARG A 16 -5.30 -21.98 -51.60
CA ARG A 16 -4.33 -21.57 -52.65
C ARG A 16 -4.17 -20.05 -52.71
N GLU A 17 -3.04 -19.53 -52.24
CA GLU A 17 -1.88 -19.01 -53.03
C GLU A 17 -1.68 -17.56 -52.52
N THR A 18 -0.52 -16.95 -52.30
CA THR A 18 0.85 -17.09 -52.81
C THR A 18 1.82 -16.35 -51.88
N ASN A 19 3.08 -16.81 -51.91
CA ASN A 19 4.31 -16.20 -51.41
C ASN A 19 4.52 -14.72 -51.79
N LEU A 20 5.33 -14.01 -50.97
CA LEU A 20 6.42 -13.08 -51.33
C LEU A 20 7.06 -12.60 -49.99
N LEU A 21 8.16 -13.18 -49.50
CA LEU A 21 9.59 -12.96 -49.79
C LEU A 21 10.11 -11.51 -49.69
N ASN A 22 11.27 -11.42 -49.00
CA ASN A 22 12.31 -10.38 -48.93
C ASN A 22 12.14 -9.32 -47.82
N SER A 23 12.84 -9.41 -46.69
CA SER A 23 14.29 -9.22 -46.46
C SER A 23 14.80 -7.82 -46.84
N TRP A 24 15.10 -6.96 -45.86
CA TRP A 24 16.20 -6.00 -45.93
C TRP A 24 16.71 -5.69 -44.51
N SER A 25 17.94 -6.14 -44.28
CA SER A 25 18.89 -5.67 -43.28
C SER A 25 19.25 -4.20 -43.51
N THR A 26 19.46 -3.43 -42.43
CA THR A 26 20.70 -2.69 -42.09
C THR A 26 20.40 -1.60 -41.05
N GLY A 27 21.21 -1.57 -39.99
CA GLY A 27 21.18 -0.51 -38.99
C GLY A 27 21.93 0.73 -39.45
N ILE A 28 21.59 1.90 -38.89
CA ILE A 28 22.46 3.06 -38.73
C ILE A 28 22.06 3.80 -37.45
N ILE A 29 23.08 4.05 -36.65
CA ILE A 29 23.11 4.78 -35.38
C ILE A 29 22.85 6.27 -35.61
N ARG A 30 22.01 6.91 -34.79
CA ARG A 30 22.05 8.38 -34.59
C ARG A 30 22.16 8.73 -33.11
N LYS A 31 23.38 9.15 -32.74
CA LYS A 31 23.69 9.95 -31.54
C LYS A 31 23.05 11.34 -31.70
N VAL A 32 22.38 11.83 -30.66
CA VAL A 32 22.05 13.26 -30.53
C VAL A 32 23.03 13.87 -29.53
N PHE A 33 23.80 14.84 -30.02
CA PHE A 33 24.65 15.74 -29.25
C PHE A 33 23.79 16.86 -28.63
N VAL A 34 24.02 17.17 -27.35
CA VAL A 34 23.58 18.42 -26.73
C VAL A 34 24.79 19.37 -26.68
N THR A 35 24.74 20.43 -27.48
CA THR A 35 25.71 21.53 -27.46
C THR A 35 25.21 22.66 -26.54
N LYS A 36 26.07 23.08 -25.61
CA LYS A 36 26.01 24.37 -24.90
C LYS A 36 26.01 25.53 -25.89
N LEU A 37 25.19 26.56 -25.66
CA LEU A 37 25.55 27.94 -25.98
C LEU A 37 24.83 28.88 -25.01
N GLY A 38 25.57 29.82 -24.42
CA GLY A 38 25.04 30.95 -23.66
C GLY A 38 25.44 32.26 -24.32
N CYS A 39 24.63 33.31 -24.14
CA CYS A 39 24.99 34.74 -24.14
C CYS A 39 23.70 35.56 -23.91
N ARG A 40 23.60 36.30 -22.80
CA ARG A 40 23.93 37.73 -22.60
C ARG A 40 22.79 38.71 -22.92
N MET A 41 22.35 39.37 -21.83
CA MET A 41 22.01 40.79 -21.66
C MET A 41 21.13 41.52 -22.69
N ALA A 42 20.03 42.09 -22.20
CA ALA A 42 19.76 43.53 -22.32
C ALA A 42 18.77 44.00 -21.26
N ALA A 43 19.16 45.02 -20.49
CA ALA A 43 18.31 45.79 -19.58
C ALA A 43 18.09 47.20 -20.16
N ARG A 44 16.86 47.69 -20.11
CA ARG A 44 16.38 49.11 -20.24
C ARG A 44 14.85 49.04 -20.21
N ARG A 45 14.07 49.94 -19.63
CA ARG A 45 14.20 51.13 -18.78
C ARG A 45 12.74 51.45 -18.46
N LEU A 46 12.33 51.61 -17.20
CA LEU A 46 11.26 52.56 -16.85
C LEU A 46 11.52 53.09 -15.43
N SER A 47 11.34 54.40 -15.33
CA SER A 47 11.77 55.32 -14.29
C SER A 47 10.67 55.58 -13.26
N GLN A 48 11.10 55.67 -12.00
CA GLN A 48 10.64 56.57 -10.93
C GLN A 48 9.13 56.63 -10.58
N ALA A 49 8.77 56.08 -9.41
CA ALA A 49 8.12 56.83 -8.32
C ALA A 49 8.13 56.06 -6.97
N ASP A 50 8.68 56.74 -5.94
CA ASP A 50 8.43 56.75 -4.49
C ASP A 50 8.75 55.53 -3.56
N PRO A 51 9.48 55.73 -2.41
CA PRO A 51 10.00 54.65 -1.57
C PRO A 51 9.31 54.57 -0.20
N SER A 52 8.48 53.53 0.03
CA SER A 52 8.20 53.07 1.39
C SER A 52 7.58 51.67 1.43
N SER A 53 8.43 50.64 1.49
CA SER A 53 8.20 49.42 2.29
C SER A 53 9.35 48.45 2.04
N LYS A 54 10.21 48.33 3.05
CA LYS A 54 11.23 47.29 3.11
C LYS A 54 10.53 45.96 3.38
N THR A 55 10.66 45.00 2.47
CA THR A 55 11.21 43.65 2.71
C THR A 55 10.94 42.78 1.49
N GLY A 56 11.97 42.60 0.66
CA GLY A 56 11.93 41.68 -0.47
C GLY A 56 11.98 40.24 0.02
N TYR A 57 10.94 39.46 -0.31
CA TYR A 57 11.01 38.01 -0.25
C TYR A 57 11.87 37.53 -1.42
N SER A 58 13.13 37.24 -1.12
CA SER A 58 14.04 36.57 -2.03
C SER A 58 13.54 35.15 -2.28
N CYS A 59 13.29 34.82 -3.55
CA CYS A 59 12.94 33.49 -4.06
C CYS A 59 14.01 32.40 -3.77
N ARG A 60 15.11 32.74 -3.07
CA ARG A 60 16.11 31.79 -2.55
C ARG A 60 15.88 31.35 -1.10
N GLN A 61 14.99 32.00 -0.34
CA GLN A 61 14.69 31.61 1.05
C GLN A 61 13.51 30.62 1.17
N ALA A 62 12.72 30.46 0.11
CA ALA A 62 11.66 29.45 0.04
C ALA A 62 12.20 28.02 -0.21
N PHE A 63 13.41 27.89 -0.76
CA PHE A 63 14.01 26.58 -1.08
C PHE A 63 14.81 25.95 0.05
N THR A 64 15.19 26.71 1.09
CA THR A 64 16.00 26.20 2.21
C THR A 64 15.19 25.74 3.41
N LYS A 65 13.87 25.98 3.44
CA LYS A 65 13.00 25.64 4.58
C LYS A 65 12.16 24.38 4.41
N ILE A 66 12.26 23.71 3.24
CA ILE A 66 11.62 22.42 2.97
C ILE A 66 12.44 21.25 3.54
N ARG A 67 13.72 21.48 3.91
CA ARG A 67 14.66 20.43 4.30
C ARG A 67 14.59 20.00 5.78
N SER A 68 13.74 20.62 6.60
CA SER A 68 13.73 20.39 8.06
C SER A 68 12.44 19.75 8.60
N GLN A 69 11.57 19.23 7.73
CA GLN A 69 10.54 18.28 8.16
C GLN A 69 11.12 16.89 7.92
N GLU A 70 11.64 16.30 9.00
CA GLU A 70 12.12 14.92 9.07
C GLU A 70 11.09 14.01 8.36
N GLN A 71 11.56 13.37 7.29
CA GLN A 71 10.76 12.55 6.40
C GLN A 71 10.36 11.28 7.16
N PRO A 72 9.07 10.98 7.36
CA PRO A 72 8.65 9.79 8.10
C PRO A 72 9.06 8.47 7.42
N PHE A 73 9.43 8.52 6.14
CA PHE A 73 9.75 7.37 5.30
C PHE A 73 11.24 7.08 5.13
N GLU A 74 12.12 8.03 5.46
CA GLU A 74 13.56 7.76 5.47
C GLU A 74 14.04 7.18 6.80
N ASP A 75 13.27 7.38 7.87
CA ASP A 75 13.67 7.09 9.24
C ASP A 75 13.09 5.78 9.78
N ILE A 76 12.90 4.79 8.91
CA ILE A 76 13.35 3.46 9.30
C ILE A 76 14.88 3.53 9.20
N SER A 77 15.51 4.18 10.19
CA SER A 77 16.86 3.80 10.56
C SER A 77 16.85 2.28 10.57
N MET A 78 17.82 1.62 9.93
CA MET A 78 18.00 0.17 9.98
C MET A 78 18.23 -0.25 11.45
N ALA A 79 17.20 -0.12 12.28
CA ALA A 79 17.10 -0.75 13.57
C ALA A 79 17.30 -2.22 13.25
N GLN A 80 18.29 -2.83 13.89
CA GLN A 80 18.52 -4.24 13.75
C GLN A 80 17.27 -4.92 14.29
N THR A 81 16.45 -5.45 13.38
CA THR A 81 15.35 -6.32 13.77
C THR A 81 15.94 -7.50 14.53
N LEU A 82 15.33 -7.84 15.67
CA LEU A 82 15.66 -9.07 16.39
C LEU A 82 15.03 -10.30 15.71
N TYR A 83 14.16 -10.08 14.73
CA TYR A 83 13.42 -11.11 14.05
C TYR A 83 14.14 -11.60 12.80
N VAL A 84 14.17 -12.92 12.67
CA VAL A 84 14.67 -13.60 11.47
C VAL A 84 13.48 -14.26 10.81
N ALA A 85 13.12 -13.77 9.61
CA ALA A 85 12.07 -14.37 8.80
C ALA A 85 12.43 -15.82 8.46
N ARG A 86 11.52 -16.76 8.74
CA ARG A 86 11.72 -18.19 8.47
C ARG A 86 11.89 -18.41 6.96
N GLU A 87 12.85 -19.26 6.59
CA GLU A 87 13.04 -19.67 5.20
C GLU A 87 12.22 -20.93 4.91
N PRO A 88 11.57 -21.02 3.74
CA PRO A 88 10.92 -22.25 3.33
C PRO A 88 11.95 -23.32 2.93
N ASP A 89 11.57 -24.59 3.06
CA ASP A 89 12.31 -25.70 2.48
C ASP A 89 12.14 -25.78 0.94
N ALA A 90 12.74 -26.80 0.33
CA ALA A 90 12.68 -27.00 -1.13
C ALA A 90 11.25 -27.22 -1.67
N SER A 91 10.28 -27.57 -0.82
CA SER A 91 8.87 -27.73 -1.17
C SER A 91 8.04 -26.47 -0.94
N GLY A 92 8.64 -25.41 -0.38
CA GLY A 92 7.93 -24.20 0.01
C GLY A 92 7.34 -24.25 1.43
N PHE A 93 7.61 -25.31 2.20
CA PHE A 93 7.10 -25.48 3.55
C PHE A 93 7.95 -24.68 4.55
N ILE A 94 7.30 -23.92 5.42
CA ILE A 94 7.95 -23.15 6.47
C ILE A 94 7.72 -23.83 7.82
N ASP A 95 8.81 -24.25 8.44
CA ASP A 95 8.77 -24.87 9.77
C ASP A 95 8.71 -23.79 10.86
N TYR A 96 7.53 -23.63 11.44
CA TYR A 96 7.28 -22.79 12.60
C TYR A 96 7.24 -23.65 13.86
N THR A 97 7.85 -23.16 14.93
CA THR A 97 7.89 -23.83 16.22
C THR A 97 6.51 -23.85 16.88
N ALA A 98 6.33 -24.77 17.84
CA ALA A 98 5.10 -24.83 18.64
C ALA A 98 4.80 -23.52 19.38
N ALA A 99 5.82 -22.79 19.82
CA ALA A 99 5.66 -21.48 20.47
C ALA A 99 5.13 -20.42 19.50
N GLU A 100 5.65 -20.36 18.27
CA GLU A 100 5.15 -19.43 17.24
C GLU A 100 3.70 -19.75 16.85
N HIS A 101 3.35 -21.03 16.75
CA HIS A 101 1.96 -21.44 16.57
C HIS A 101 1.05 -21.06 17.74
N ALA A 102 1.53 -21.15 18.98
CA ALA A 102 0.77 -20.72 20.16
C ALA A 102 0.54 -19.20 20.19
N VAL A 103 1.53 -18.40 19.77
CA VAL A 103 1.36 -16.95 19.60
C VAL A 103 0.28 -16.65 18.56
N TRP A 104 0.35 -17.29 17.38
CA TRP A 104 -0.68 -17.14 16.35
C TRP A 104 -2.07 -17.47 16.88
N ASN A 105 -2.21 -18.60 17.57
CA ASN A 105 -3.48 -19.03 18.14
C ASN A 105 -4.04 -18.00 19.13
N THR A 106 -3.19 -17.44 19.97
CA THR A 106 -3.56 -16.37 20.92
C THR A 106 -4.06 -15.13 20.18
N LEU A 107 -3.32 -14.69 19.16
CA LEU A 107 -3.64 -13.50 18.37
C LEU A 107 -4.96 -13.68 17.62
N ILE A 108 -5.11 -14.75 16.84
CA ILE A 108 -6.31 -14.98 16.02
C ILE A 108 -7.56 -15.18 16.88
N THR A 109 -7.46 -15.93 17.97
CA THR A 109 -8.60 -16.18 18.88
C THR A 109 -9.10 -14.88 19.52
N ARG A 110 -8.17 -14.07 20.03
CA ARG A 110 -8.50 -12.75 20.58
C ARG A 110 -9.11 -11.85 19.51
N GLN A 111 -8.45 -11.76 18.35
CA GLN A 111 -8.78 -10.76 17.35
C GLN A 111 -10.12 -11.07 16.68
N MET A 112 -10.45 -12.35 16.41
CA MET A 112 -11.76 -12.76 15.88
C MET A 112 -12.92 -12.30 16.76
N THR A 113 -12.74 -12.34 18.09
CA THR A 113 -13.75 -11.83 19.05
C THR A 113 -13.87 -10.30 18.96
N ILE A 114 -12.73 -9.60 18.85
CA ILE A 114 -12.71 -8.13 18.82
C ILE A 114 -13.30 -7.59 17.52
N ILE A 115 -12.97 -8.18 16.36
CA ILE A 115 -13.42 -7.63 15.08
C ILE A 115 -14.89 -7.94 14.79
N GLN A 116 -15.52 -8.84 15.54
CA GLN A 116 -16.93 -9.15 15.39
C GLN A 116 -17.79 -7.88 15.59
N GLY A 117 -18.60 -7.56 14.58
CA GLY A 117 -19.40 -6.34 14.55
C GLY A 117 -18.63 -5.04 14.29
N ARG A 118 -17.30 -5.10 14.15
CA ARG A 118 -16.43 -3.94 13.87
C ARG A 118 -15.84 -3.95 12.46
N ALA A 119 -15.41 -5.11 11.96
CA ALA A 119 -14.93 -5.26 10.59
C ALA A 119 -16.06 -5.10 9.55
N CYS A 120 -15.70 -4.66 8.35
CA CYS A 120 -16.62 -4.65 7.21
C CYS A 120 -16.93 -6.08 6.75
N GLN A 121 -18.07 -6.25 6.06
CA GLN A 121 -18.52 -7.58 5.65
C GLN A 121 -17.55 -8.22 4.66
N GLU A 122 -17.00 -7.44 3.74
CA GLU A 122 -16.05 -7.90 2.72
C GLU A 122 -14.78 -8.50 3.33
N TYR A 123 -14.34 -7.98 4.48
CA TYR A 123 -13.23 -8.57 5.23
C TYR A 123 -13.63 -9.92 5.87
N LEU A 124 -14.82 -10.00 6.48
CA LEU A 124 -15.31 -11.22 7.11
C LEU A 124 -15.54 -12.34 6.10
N ASP A 125 -16.08 -12.01 4.92
CA ASP A 125 -16.21 -12.93 3.78
C ASP A 125 -14.83 -13.42 3.32
N GLY A 126 -13.82 -12.55 3.35
CA GLY A 126 -12.44 -12.91 3.06
C GLY A 126 -11.84 -13.87 4.09
N ILE A 127 -12.12 -13.67 5.39
CA ILE A 127 -11.70 -14.59 6.45
C ILE A 127 -12.30 -15.98 6.23
N GLU A 128 -13.60 -16.05 5.91
CA GLU A 128 -14.28 -17.32 5.63
C GLU A 128 -13.67 -18.02 4.40
N GLN A 129 -13.44 -17.28 3.31
CA GLN A 129 -12.83 -17.82 2.09
C GLN A 129 -11.40 -18.34 2.31
N LEU A 130 -10.58 -17.59 3.05
CA LEU A 130 -9.20 -17.99 3.35
C LEU A 130 -9.14 -19.20 4.28
N GLY A 131 -10.15 -19.40 5.13
CA GLY A 131 -10.20 -20.53 6.05
C GLY A 131 -8.97 -20.60 6.97
N LEU A 132 -8.57 -19.45 7.52
CA LEU A 132 -7.33 -19.34 8.29
C LEU A 132 -7.34 -20.32 9.48
N PRO A 133 -6.30 -21.16 9.64
CA PRO A 133 -6.21 -22.07 10.78
C PRO A 133 -6.10 -21.29 12.08
N HIS A 134 -6.78 -21.76 13.13
CA HIS A 134 -6.72 -21.13 14.44
C HIS A 134 -5.52 -21.63 15.24
N GLU A 135 -5.14 -22.90 15.10
CA GLU A 135 -4.16 -23.59 15.96
C GLU A 135 -2.73 -23.49 15.47
N ARG A 136 -2.50 -23.00 14.25
CA ARG A 136 -1.18 -22.89 13.62
C ARG A 136 -1.12 -21.71 12.67
N ILE A 137 0.10 -21.28 12.35
CA ILE A 137 0.36 -20.32 11.28
C ILE A 137 0.06 -21.00 9.93
N PRO A 138 -0.67 -20.36 9.00
CA PRO A 138 -0.93 -20.90 7.67
C PRO A 138 0.35 -20.93 6.82
N GLN A 139 0.46 -21.92 5.94
CA GLN A 139 1.48 -21.95 4.91
C GLN A 139 1.08 -20.99 3.77
N LEU A 140 2.05 -20.30 3.18
CA LEU A 140 1.78 -19.31 2.13
C LEU A 140 1.07 -19.92 0.91
N GLY A 141 1.38 -21.17 0.57
CA GLY A 141 0.70 -21.90 -0.50
C GLY A 141 -0.80 -22.11 -0.27
N GLU A 142 -1.24 -22.22 0.99
CA GLU A 142 -2.66 -22.34 1.34
C GLU A 142 -3.40 -21.04 1.03
N ILE A 143 -2.79 -19.90 1.37
CA ILE A 143 -3.29 -18.55 1.07
C ILE A 143 -3.31 -18.31 -0.45
N ASN A 144 -2.23 -18.66 -1.15
CA ASN A 144 -2.08 -18.46 -2.59
C ASN A 144 -3.11 -19.22 -3.41
N LYS A 145 -3.54 -20.40 -2.96
CA LYS A 145 -4.61 -21.15 -3.62
C LYS A 145 -5.91 -20.35 -3.68
N VAL A 146 -6.27 -19.66 -2.59
CA VAL A 146 -7.51 -18.88 -2.50
C VAL A 146 -7.36 -17.54 -3.22
N LEU A 147 -6.28 -16.79 -2.97
CA LEU A 147 -6.05 -15.51 -3.62
C LEU A 147 -5.92 -15.64 -5.15
N GLY A 148 -5.26 -16.71 -5.61
CA GLY A 148 -5.11 -17.00 -7.03
C GLY A 148 -6.45 -17.27 -7.71
N ALA A 149 -7.36 -17.97 -7.03
CA ALA A 149 -8.69 -18.29 -7.54
C ALA A 149 -9.68 -17.11 -7.51
N THR A 150 -9.52 -16.18 -6.56
CA THR A 150 -10.45 -15.06 -6.35
C THR A 150 -10.08 -13.83 -7.19
N THR A 151 -8.83 -13.36 -7.10
CA THR A 151 -8.40 -12.08 -7.70
C THR A 151 -7.11 -12.18 -8.52
N GLY A 152 -6.53 -13.38 -8.59
CA GLY A 152 -5.24 -13.63 -9.24
C GLY A 152 -4.06 -13.07 -8.44
N TRP A 153 -4.27 -12.75 -7.17
CA TRP A 153 -3.22 -12.35 -6.23
C TRP A 153 -2.53 -13.58 -5.62
N GLN A 154 -1.35 -13.34 -5.07
CA GLN A 154 -0.66 -14.28 -4.20
C GLN A 154 0.14 -13.50 -3.15
N VAL A 155 0.50 -14.15 -2.06
CA VAL A 155 1.52 -13.69 -1.14
C VAL A 155 2.90 -14.17 -1.58
N GLU A 156 3.91 -13.33 -1.33
CA GLU A 156 5.32 -13.61 -1.60
C GLU A 156 6.11 -13.46 -0.29
N ARG A 157 6.92 -14.46 0.03
CA ARG A 157 7.78 -14.42 1.21
C ARG A 157 8.81 -13.31 1.06
N VAL A 158 8.97 -12.50 2.09
CA VAL A 158 10.02 -11.48 2.18
C VAL A 158 10.78 -11.57 3.51
N PRO A 159 12.01 -11.05 3.59
CA PRO A 159 12.65 -10.78 4.87
C PRO A 159 11.84 -9.75 5.68
N ALA A 160 12.20 -9.56 6.95
CA ALA A 160 11.50 -8.63 7.86
C ALA A 160 11.37 -7.20 7.31
N LEU A 161 12.34 -6.73 6.53
CA LEU A 161 12.32 -5.42 5.88
C LEU A 161 12.76 -5.53 4.43
N ILE A 162 12.04 -4.84 3.53
CA ILE A 162 12.36 -4.75 2.10
C ILE A 162 12.46 -3.30 1.62
N PRO A 163 13.28 -3.01 0.59
CA PRO A 163 13.28 -1.70 -0.04
C PRO A 163 11.93 -1.38 -0.68
N PHE A 164 11.55 -0.09 -0.71
CA PHE A 164 10.33 0.39 -1.37
C PHE A 164 10.20 -0.05 -2.82
N GLN A 165 11.32 -0.08 -3.54
CA GLN A 165 11.33 -0.54 -4.93
C GLN A 165 10.79 -1.97 -5.03
N THR A 166 11.29 -2.88 -4.20
CA THR A 166 10.83 -4.28 -4.14
C THR A 166 9.37 -4.37 -3.71
N PHE A 167 8.94 -3.58 -2.71
CA PHE A 167 7.54 -3.55 -2.28
C PHE A 167 6.58 -3.21 -3.45
N PHE A 168 6.88 -2.15 -4.20
CA PHE A 168 6.05 -1.76 -5.34
C PHE A 168 6.13 -2.77 -6.50
N GLU A 169 7.29 -3.40 -6.75
CA GLU A 169 7.44 -4.44 -7.78
C GLU A 169 6.55 -5.65 -7.49
N LEU A 170 6.46 -6.04 -6.21
CA LEU A 170 5.59 -7.11 -5.76
C LEU A 170 4.12 -6.74 -5.97
N LEU A 171 3.65 -5.61 -5.43
CA LEU A 171 2.24 -5.20 -5.57
C LEU A 171 1.82 -5.01 -7.03
N ALA A 172 2.67 -4.39 -7.87
CA ALA A 172 2.42 -4.23 -9.30
C ALA A 172 2.32 -5.57 -10.04
N SER A 173 2.87 -6.64 -9.47
CA SER A 173 2.81 -8.01 -9.99
C SER A 173 1.72 -8.84 -9.30
N LYS A 174 0.80 -8.21 -8.56
CA LYS A 174 -0.22 -8.89 -7.72
C LYS A 174 0.38 -9.87 -6.70
N ARG A 175 1.53 -9.50 -6.12
CA ARG A 175 2.21 -10.23 -5.06
C ARG A 175 2.24 -9.39 -3.80
N PHE A 176 1.59 -9.85 -2.73
CA PHE A 176 1.58 -9.16 -1.46
C PHE A 176 2.76 -9.65 -0.59
N PRO A 177 3.68 -8.78 -0.17
CA PRO A 177 4.83 -9.19 0.62
C PRO A 177 4.38 -9.66 2.02
N VAL A 178 4.90 -10.81 2.46
CA VAL A 178 4.66 -11.34 3.81
C VAL A 178 6.00 -11.67 4.47
N ALA A 179 6.30 -10.97 5.57
CA ALA A 179 7.43 -11.30 6.41
C ALA A 179 7.13 -12.58 7.21
N THR A 180 7.95 -13.62 7.05
CA THR A 180 7.68 -14.96 7.59
C THR A 180 8.19 -15.16 9.02
N PHE A 181 8.03 -14.16 9.87
CA PHE A 181 8.22 -14.27 11.32
C PHE A 181 6.93 -13.87 12.04
N ILE A 182 6.77 -14.28 13.29
CA ILE A 182 5.69 -13.81 14.17
C ILE A 182 6.28 -13.12 15.38
N ARG A 183 5.59 -12.11 15.91
CA ARG A 183 5.98 -11.41 17.14
C ARG A 183 6.15 -12.35 18.34
N THR A 184 6.89 -11.91 19.35
CA THR A 184 7.04 -12.66 20.61
C THR A 184 5.79 -12.54 21.50
N GLU A 185 5.70 -13.40 22.53
CA GLU A 185 4.66 -13.32 23.56
C GLU A 185 4.70 -11.98 24.32
N GLU A 186 5.87 -11.39 24.52
CA GLU A 186 6.06 -10.11 25.21
C GLU A 186 5.52 -8.92 24.38
N GLU A 187 5.41 -9.11 23.06
CA GLU A 187 5.01 -8.08 22.08
C GLU A 187 3.59 -8.32 21.51
N LEU A 188 2.79 -9.19 22.14
CA LEU A 188 1.42 -9.53 21.71
C LEU A 188 0.52 -8.32 21.48
N ASP A 189 0.72 -7.26 22.25
CA ASP A 189 -0.13 -6.07 22.21
C ASP A 189 0.35 -5.00 21.22
N TYR A 190 1.63 -5.01 20.86
CA TYR A 190 2.22 -4.06 19.92
C TYR A 190 3.60 -4.53 19.47
N LEU A 191 3.79 -4.58 18.16
CA LEU A 191 5.08 -4.68 17.50
C LEU A 191 5.13 -3.60 16.43
N GLN A 192 6.24 -2.87 16.35
CA GLN A 192 6.40 -1.80 15.35
C GLN A 192 6.63 -2.38 13.94
N GLU A 193 7.31 -3.52 13.84
CA GLU A 193 7.56 -4.22 12.59
C GLU A 193 6.34 -5.05 12.17
N PRO A 194 5.96 -5.06 10.88
CA PRO A 194 4.89 -5.92 10.42
C PRO A 194 5.35 -7.38 10.41
N ASP A 195 4.60 -8.23 11.11
CA ASP A 195 4.83 -9.67 11.18
C ASP A 195 3.80 -10.44 10.36
N ILE A 196 3.94 -11.77 10.28
CA ILE A 196 3.05 -12.62 9.50
C ILE A 196 1.58 -12.50 9.91
N PHE A 197 1.29 -12.21 11.19
CA PHE A 197 -0.08 -12.01 11.63
C PHE A 197 -0.66 -10.71 11.07
N HIS A 198 0.07 -9.60 11.14
CA HIS A 198 -0.34 -8.34 10.52
C HIS A 198 -0.65 -8.53 9.02
N GLU A 199 0.23 -9.20 8.28
CA GLU A 199 0.07 -9.35 6.84
C GLU A 199 -1.05 -10.33 6.45
N ILE A 200 -1.06 -11.52 7.04
CA ILE A 200 -2.03 -12.57 6.66
C ILE A 200 -3.40 -12.30 7.26
N PHE A 201 -3.48 -11.95 8.55
CA PHE A 201 -4.77 -11.66 9.16
C PHE A 201 -5.28 -10.28 8.76
N GLY A 202 -4.44 -9.24 8.84
CA GLY A 202 -4.85 -7.86 8.61
C GLY A 202 -5.21 -7.55 7.16
N HIS A 203 -4.41 -8.01 6.19
CA HIS A 203 -4.52 -7.56 4.79
C HIS A 203 -5.08 -8.60 3.83
N CYS A 204 -4.66 -9.85 3.93
CA CYS A 204 -5.01 -10.88 2.94
C CYS A 204 -6.53 -11.13 2.76
N PRO A 205 -7.41 -11.06 3.79
CA PRO A 205 -8.84 -11.27 3.59
C PRO A 205 -9.43 -10.32 2.55
N LEU A 206 -9.05 -9.03 2.57
CA LEU A 206 -9.56 -8.06 1.61
C LEU A 206 -8.94 -8.19 0.22
N LEU A 207 -7.79 -8.88 0.07
CA LEU A 207 -7.27 -9.22 -1.26
C LEU A 207 -8.14 -10.25 -2.00
N THR A 208 -9.08 -10.91 -1.33
CA THR A 208 -10.13 -11.72 -2.00
C THR A 208 -11.20 -10.85 -2.66
N ASN A 209 -11.32 -9.58 -2.27
CA ASN A 209 -12.28 -8.64 -2.83
C ASN A 209 -11.70 -7.95 -4.09
N PRO A 210 -12.38 -7.98 -5.25
CA PRO A 210 -11.83 -7.45 -6.49
C PRO A 210 -11.64 -5.92 -6.48
N TRP A 211 -12.43 -5.17 -5.71
CA TRP A 211 -12.28 -3.71 -5.63
C TRP A 211 -11.02 -3.32 -4.87
N PHE A 212 -10.81 -3.92 -3.71
CA PHE A 212 -9.62 -3.69 -2.90
C PHE A 212 -8.37 -4.20 -3.64
N ALA A 213 -8.43 -5.41 -4.21
CA ALA A 213 -7.35 -6.01 -4.98
C ALA A 213 -6.92 -5.15 -6.19
N GLU A 214 -7.86 -4.56 -6.93
CA GLU A 214 -7.51 -3.71 -8.08
C GLU A 214 -6.88 -2.38 -7.64
N PHE A 215 -7.37 -1.79 -6.53
CA PHE A 215 -6.76 -0.59 -5.97
C PHE A 215 -5.33 -0.85 -5.50
N THR A 216 -5.08 -1.92 -4.75
CA THR A 216 -3.73 -2.29 -4.28
C THR A 216 -2.77 -2.59 -5.45
N HIS A 217 -3.28 -3.18 -6.53
CA HIS A 217 -2.49 -3.45 -7.74
C HIS A 217 -2.12 -2.15 -8.45
N THR A 218 -3.09 -1.24 -8.59
CA THR A 218 -2.89 0.08 -9.17
C THR A 218 -1.91 0.91 -8.35
N TYR A 219 -2.05 0.90 -7.03
CA TYR A 219 -1.10 1.50 -6.11
C TYR A 219 0.35 1.02 -6.35
N GLY A 220 0.54 -0.30 -6.48
CA GLY A 220 1.83 -0.91 -6.83
C GLY A 220 2.43 -0.34 -8.13
N LYS A 221 1.63 -0.33 -9.20
CA LYS A 221 2.04 0.19 -10.53
C LYS A 221 2.46 1.66 -10.45
N LEU A 222 1.68 2.48 -9.75
CA LEU A 222 1.98 3.91 -9.60
C LEU A 222 3.28 4.15 -8.84
N GLY A 223 3.47 3.47 -7.72
CA GLY A 223 4.69 3.59 -6.91
C GLY A 223 5.97 3.21 -7.64
N LEU A 224 5.92 2.25 -8.57
CA LEU A 224 7.05 1.92 -9.44
C LEU A 224 7.49 3.09 -10.32
N SER A 225 6.52 3.78 -10.93
CA SER A 225 6.79 4.91 -11.81
C SER A 225 7.06 6.23 -11.10
N ALA A 226 6.71 6.32 -9.81
CA ALA A 226 6.77 7.55 -9.03
C ALA A 226 8.19 7.92 -8.59
N SER A 227 8.48 9.23 -8.54
CA SER A 227 9.67 9.78 -7.89
C SER A 227 9.66 9.52 -6.39
N LYS A 228 10.81 9.72 -5.74
CA LYS A 228 10.92 9.59 -4.27
C LYS A 228 9.95 10.51 -3.55
N GLU A 229 9.80 11.75 -4.00
CA GLU A 229 8.91 12.76 -3.41
C GLU A 229 7.44 12.38 -3.61
N GLN A 230 7.08 11.90 -4.80
CA GLN A 230 5.73 11.42 -5.10
C GLN A 230 5.36 10.19 -4.25
N ARG A 231 6.31 9.26 -4.04
CA ARG A 231 6.13 8.09 -3.17
C ARG A 231 5.73 8.47 -1.75
N VAL A 232 6.17 9.61 -1.21
CA VAL A 232 5.76 10.06 0.13
C VAL A 232 4.25 10.38 0.19
N TYR A 233 3.69 10.97 -0.87
CA TYR A 233 2.25 11.24 -0.96
C TYR A 233 1.44 9.96 -1.18
N LEU A 234 1.91 9.08 -2.08
CA LEU A 234 1.31 7.75 -2.26
C LEU A 234 1.32 6.96 -0.94
N ALA A 235 2.38 7.04 -0.15
CA ALA A 235 2.45 6.30 1.08
C ALA A 235 1.48 6.83 2.17
N ARG A 236 1.16 8.13 2.17
CA ARG A 236 0.04 8.65 2.97
C ARG A 236 -1.30 8.13 2.49
N LEU A 237 -1.52 8.05 1.17
CA LEU A 237 -2.73 7.44 0.63
C LEU A 237 -2.88 6.00 1.12
N TYR A 238 -1.81 5.21 1.06
CA TYR A 238 -1.79 3.83 1.55
C TYR A 238 -2.08 3.75 3.05
N TRP A 239 -1.42 4.59 3.86
CA TRP A 239 -1.65 4.66 5.30
C TRP A 239 -3.10 4.98 5.66
N MET A 240 -3.68 5.99 5.01
CA MET A 240 -5.05 6.45 5.27
C MET A 240 -6.12 5.53 4.68
N THR A 241 -5.72 4.52 3.90
CA THR A 241 -6.64 3.56 3.29
C THR A 241 -6.36 2.13 3.73
N ILE A 242 -5.38 1.47 3.10
CA ILE A 242 -5.02 0.07 3.31
C ILE A 242 -4.67 -0.22 4.77
N GLU A 243 -4.00 0.70 5.47
CA GLU A 243 -3.58 0.46 6.87
C GLU A 243 -4.64 0.90 7.90
N PHE A 244 -5.14 2.13 7.78
CA PHE A 244 -6.01 2.77 8.80
C PHE A 244 -7.34 3.29 8.23
N GLY A 245 -7.88 2.62 7.22
CA GLY A 245 -9.15 2.99 6.60
C GLY A 245 -10.39 2.50 7.35
N LEU A 246 -11.41 3.35 7.37
CA LEU A 246 -12.78 3.02 7.82
C LEU A 246 -13.77 3.12 6.65
N VAL A 247 -14.92 2.47 6.76
CA VAL A 247 -15.98 2.49 5.74
C VAL A 247 -17.35 2.61 6.41
N ASP A 248 -18.20 3.49 5.90
CA ASP A 248 -19.59 3.58 6.33
C ASP A 248 -20.44 2.52 5.62
N THR A 249 -21.32 1.89 6.39
CA THR A 249 -22.25 0.85 5.92
C THR A 249 -23.66 1.16 6.43
N PRO A 250 -24.72 0.53 5.90
CA PRO A 250 -26.06 0.64 6.48
C PRO A 250 -26.15 0.21 7.96
N GLN A 251 -25.20 -0.61 8.43
CA GLN A 251 -25.09 -1.08 9.81
C GLN A 251 -24.13 -0.22 10.66
N GLY A 252 -23.79 0.98 10.17
CA GLY A 252 -22.86 1.91 10.80
C GLY A 252 -21.43 1.79 10.28
N ARG A 253 -20.53 2.58 10.86
CA ARG A 253 -19.11 2.61 10.50
C ARG A 253 -18.41 1.30 10.84
N LYS A 254 -17.58 0.81 9.91
CA LYS A 254 -16.80 -0.42 9.99
C LYS A 254 -15.33 -0.20 9.62
N ILE A 255 -14.52 -1.20 9.91
CA ILE A 255 -13.07 -1.21 9.68
C ILE A 255 -12.75 -2.01 8.42
N TYR A 256 -11.84 -1.50 7.59
CA TYR A 256 -11.21 -2.27 6.52
C TYR A 256 -9.67 -2.16 6.51
N GLY A 257 -9.08 -1.19 7.24
CA GLY A 257 -7.64 -1.06 7.32
C GLY A 257 -6.96 -2.21 8.08
N GLY A 258 -5.95 -2.84 7.48
CA GLY A 258 -5.27 -4.02 8.03
C GLY A 258 -4.48 -3.75 9.30
N GLY A 259 -3.91 -2.55 9.45
CA GLY A 259 -3.28 -2.07 10.69
C GLY A 259 -4.25 -1.97 11.86
N ILE A 260 -5.52 -1.62 11.58
CA ILE A 260 -6.58 -1.62 12.59
C ILE A 260 -7.04 -3.06 12.88
N LEU A 261 -7.29 -3.85 11.85
CA LEU A 261 -7.82 -5.21 11.97
C LEU A 261 -6.90 -6.14 12.75
N SER A 262 -5.58 -5.98 12.60
CA SER A 262 -4.55 -6.74 13.30
C SER A 262 -4.16 -6.18 14.68
N SER A 263 -4.77 -5.07 15.12
CA SER A 263 -4.47 -4.41 16.39
C SER A 263 -5.70 -4.37 17.31
N PRO A 264 -5.64 -4.98 18.52
CA PRO A 264 -6.79 -4.96 19.43
C PRO A 264 -7.13 -3.54 19.92
N LYS A 265 -6.11 -2.71 20.15
CA LYS A 265 -6.27 -1.33 20.62
C LYS A 265 -6.89 -0.45 19.54
N GLU A 266 -6.38 -0.53 18.31
CA GLU A 266 -6.91 0.28 17.21
C GLU A 266 -8.31 -0.16 16.80
N ALA A 267 -8.62 -1.45 16.81
CA ALA A 267 -9.96 -1.93 16.48
C ALA A 267 -11.05 -1.35 17.39
N VAL A 268 -10.74 -1.11 18.67
CA VAL A 268 -11.67 -0.46 19.61
C VAL A 268 -11.60 1.06 19.50
N TYR A 269 -10.40 1.64 19.46
CA TYR A 269 -10.19 3.08 19.48
C TYR A 269 -10.70 3.79 18.21
N SER A 270 -10.44 3.21 17.03
CA SER A 270 -10.80 3.79 15.73
C SER A 270 -12.30 4.01 15.53
N LEU A 271 -13.16 3.27 16.24
CA LEU A 271 -14.63 3.43 16.18
C LEU A 271 -15.21 4.22 17.36
N SER A 272 -14.36 4.67 18.28
CA SER A 272 -14.76 5.48 19.43
C SER A 272 -14.95 6.95 19.04
N PRO A 273 -15.53 7.82 19.90
CA PRO A 273 -15.62 9.25 19.62
C PRO A 273 -14.31 10.02 19.90
N ALA A 274 -13.23 9.33 20.32
CA ALA A 274 -11.96 9.99 20.68
C ALA A 274 -11.15 10.49 19.48
N PRO A 275 -10.93 9.71 18.40
CA PRO A 275 -10.29 10.23 17.19
C PRO A 275 -11.27 11.01 16.33
N GLU A 276 -10.73 11.83 15.43
CA GLU A 276 -11.51 12.46 14.38
C GLU A 276 -11.83 11.45 13.27
N HIS A 277 -13.02 11.56 12.69
CA HIS A 277 -13.41 10.85 11.49
C HIS A 277 -13.75 11.83 10.38
N GLN A 278 -13.04 11.74 9.26
CA GLN A 278 -13.26 12.59 8.09
C GLN A 278 -13.73 11.75 6.91
N LEU A 279 -14.67 12.26 6.11
CA LEU A 279 -15.03 11.61 4.85
C LEU A 279 -13.81 11.53 3.93
N PHE A 280 -13.65 10.40 3.26
CA PHE A 280 -12.50 10.16 2.42
C PHE A 280 -12.48 11.10 1.21
N ASP A 281 -11.41 11.88 1.14
CA ASP A 281 -10.97 12.65 -0.02
C ASP A 281 -9.50 12.30 -0.30
N PRO A 282 -9.14 11.83 -1.51
CA PRO A 282 -7.79 11.36 -1.79
C PRO A 282 -6.74 12.47 -1.71
N LEU A 283 -7.08 13.71 -2.06
CA LEU A 283 -6.16 14.84 -1.99
C LEU A 283 -5.86 15.21 -0.53
N GLU A 284 -6.89 15.28 0.31
CA GLU A 284 -6.73 15.57 1.74
C GLU A 284 -6.01 14.43 2.47
N ALA A 285 -6.30 13.17 2.13
CA ALA A 285 -5.59 12.00 2.67
C ALA A 285 -4.08 12.07 2.35
N MET A 286 -3.72 12.36 1.11
CA MET A 286 -2.32 12.49 0.67
C MET A 286 -1.58 13.69 1.27
N ARG A 287 -2.30 14.70 1.75
CA ARG A 287 -1.71 15.89 2.38
C ARG A 287 -1.63 15.79 3.91
N THR A 288 -2.21 14.75 4.50
CA THR A 288 -2.31 14.59 5.96
C THR A 288 -1.05 13.93 6.53
N PRO A 289 -0.31 14.59 7.45
CA PRO A 289 0.78 13.93 8.17
C PRO A 289 0.27 12.82 9.09
N TYR A 290 1.07 11.76 9.28
CA TYR A 290 0.79 10.67 10.21
C TYR A 290 2.04 10.28 11.00
N ARG A 291 1.83 9.49 12.06
CA ARG A 291 2.89 8.87 12.88
C ARG A 291 2.56 7.40 13.10
N ILE A 292 3.59 6.56 13.05
CA ILE A 292 3.46 5.10 13.16
C ILE A 292 3.43 4.59 14.60
N ASP A 293 3.88 5.40 15.56
CA ASP A 293 4.12 5.02 16.96
C ASP A 293 3.04 5.51 17.93
N ILE A 294 1.87 5.91 17.42
CA ILE A 294 0.72 6.41 18.19
C ILE A 294 -0.59 5.84 17.64
N LEU A 295 -1.63 5.83 18.47
CA LEU A 295 -3.01 5.63 17.98
C LEU A 295 -3.38 6.79 17.05
N GLN A 296 -4.03 6.49 15.92
CA GLN A 296 -4.22 7.52 14.89
C GLN A 296 -5.22 8.59 15.34
N PRO A 297 -4.85 9.89 15.33
CA PRO A 297 -5.75 10.96 15.75
C PRO A 297 -6.87 11.24 14.74
N LEU A 298 -6.74 10.73 13.50
CA LEU A 298 -7.67 10.92 12.40
C LEU A 298 -7.77 9.64 11.56
N TYR A 299 -8.99 9.29 11.20
CA TYR A 299 -9.28 8.23 10.23
C TYR A 299 -10.10 8.78 9.08
N PHE A 300 -9.79 8.33 7.86
CA PHE A 300 -10.62 8.60 6.70
C PHE A 300 -11.66 7.50 6.50
N VAL A 301 -12.87 7.93 6.14
CA VAL A 301 -14.05 7.07 6.05
C VAL A 301 -14.55 7.03 4.61
N LEU A 302 -14.46 5.85 3.99
CA LEU A 302 -15.05 5.62 2.68
C LEU A 302 -16.58 5.59 2.78
N PRO A 303 -17.30 6.12 1.77
CA PRO A 303 -18.76 5.96 1.70
C PRO A 303 -19.19 4.53 1.34
N SER A 304 -18.30 3.77 0.71
CA SER A 304 -18.41 2.32 0.44
C SER A 304 -17.04 1.79 0.03
N LEU A 305 -16.79 0.48 0.15
CA LEU A 305 -15.50 -0.10 -0.24
C LEU A 305 -15.20 0.08 -1.74
N LYS A 306 -16.25 0.11 -2.58
CA LYS A 306 -16.14 0.38 -4.03
C LYS A 306 -15.44 1.70 -4.35
N ARG A 307 -15.44 2.67 -3.44
CA ARG A 307 -14.73 3.95 -3.65
C ARG A 307 -13.24 3.75 -3.97
N LEU A 308 -12.60 2.70 -3.43
CA LEU A 308 -11.20 2.35 -3.75
C LEU A 308 -11.05 1.92 -5.21
N PHE A 309 -11.98 1.12 -5.72
CA PHE A 309 -11.99 0.73 -7.13
C PHE A 309 -12.18 1.95 -8.05
N ASP A 310 -13.10 2.83 -7.69
CA ASP A 310 -13.34 4.07 -8.46
C ASP A 310 -12.08 4.95 -8.47
N LEU A 311 -11.39 5.07 -7.32
CA LEU A 311 -10.14 5.82 -7.21
C LEU A 311 -9.04 5.22 -8.09
N ALA A 312 -8.99 3.90 -8.21
CA ALA A 312 -8.03 3.22 -9.10
C ALA A 312 -8.24 3.55 -10.59
N GLN A 313 -9.41 4.07 -10.97
CA GLN A 313 -9.70 4.53 -12.34
C GLN A 313 -9.48 6.04 -12.53
N GLU A 314 -9.18 6.77 -11.46
CA GLU A 314 -8.88 8.21 -11.50
C GLU A 314 -7.39 8.47 -11.75
N ASP A 315 -7.05 9.71 -12.13
CA ASP A 315 -5.66 10.15 -12.26
C ASP A 315 -5.07 10.49 -10.88
N ILE A 316 -4.68 9.45 -10.13
CA ILE A 316 -4.05 9.59 -8.82
C ILE A 316 -2.75 10.41 -8.89
N MET A 317 -2.00 10.33 -10.00
CA MET A 317 -0.73 11.05 -10.11
C MET A 317 -0.95 12.55 -10.29
N ALA A 318 -1.99 12.98 -11.02
CA ALA A 318 -2.41 14.38 -11.03
C ALA A 318 -2.79 14.89 -9.62
N LEU A 319 -3.47 14.06 -8.82
CA LEU A 319 -3.80 14.40 -7.43
C LEU A 319 -2.54 14.49 -6.55
N VAL A 320 -1.54 13.61 -6.77
CA VAL A 320 -0.23 13.70 -6.10
C VAL A 320 0.44 15.03 -6.42
N GLU A 321 0.50 15.41 -7.70
CA GLU A 321 1.09 16.68 -8.13
C GLU A 321 0.38 17.88 -7.52
N GLN A 322 -0.96 17.85 -7.48
CA GLN A 322 -1.75 18.88 -6.80
C GLN A 322 -1.45 18.93 -5.30
N GLY A 323 -1.34 17.78 -4.62
CA GLY A 323 -0.99 17.70 -3.21
C GLY A 323 0.41 18.24 -2.92
N MET A 324 1.36 18.04 -3.83
CA MET A 324 2.71 18.62 -3.74
C MET A 324 2.69 20.15 -3.87
N GLN A 325 1.87 20.69 -4.77
CA GLN A 325 1.73 22.15 -4.95
C GLN A 325 1.07 22.82 -3.73
N LEU A 326 0.08 22.17 -3.13
CA LEU A 326 -0.64 22.70 -1.97
C LEU A 326 0.09 22.51 -0.64
N GLY A 327 1.06 21.59 -0.59
CA GLY A 327 1.79 21.25 0.63
C GLY A 327 0.95 20.46 1.65
N LEU A 328 1.61 20.02 2.72
CA LEU A 328 1.01 19.22 3.79
C LEU A 328 0.16 20.07 4.74
N HIS A 329 -0.86 19.44 5.33
CA HIS A 329 -1.57 20.01 6.47
C HIS A 329 -0.69 20.06 7.72
N ALA A 330 -1.11 20.83 8.72
CA ALA A 330 -0.50 20.77 10.04
C ALA A 330 -0.74 19.38 10.67
N PRO A 331 0.26 18.78 11.35
CA PRO A 331 0.06 17.52 12.07
C PRO A 331 -1.00 17.64 13.16
N LYS A 332 -1.86 16.63 13.29
CA LYS A 332 -2.86 16.52 14.38
C LYS A 332 -2.31 15.82 15.64
N PHE A 333 -0.99 15.68 15.74
CA PHE A 333 -0.28 15.04 16.84
C PHE A 333 0.89 15.91 17.30
N PRO A 334 1.29 15.81 18.58
CA PRO A 334 2.46 16.52 19.06
C PRO A 334 3.75 15.98 18.40
N PRO A 335 4.80 16.82 18.29
CA PRO A 335 6.13 16.37 17.88
C PRO A 335 6.64 15.24 18.77
N LYS A 336 7.54 14.39 18.25
CA LYS A 336 8.18 13.34 19.05
C LYS A 336 8.95 14.01 20.20
N THR A 337 8.61 13.67 21.43
CA THR A 337 9.40 14.08 22.59
C THR A 337 10.77 13.43 22.47
N LYS A 338 11.84 14.22 22.41
CA LYS A 338 13.21 13.70 22.47
C LYS A 338 13.39 13.06 23.84
N SER A 339 13.32 11.73 23.94
CA SER A 339 13.70 11.05 25.17
C SER A 339 15.17 11.37 25.45
N HIS A 340 15.43 12.13 26.51
CA HIS A 340 16.77 12.16 27.10
C HIS A 340 16.98 10.77 27.68
N SER A 341 17.77 9.94 27.00
CA SER A 341 18.30 8.72 27.58
C SER A 341 19.09 9.12 28.83
N ALA A 342 18.56 8.79 30.00
CA ALA A 342 19.29 8.81 31.26
C ALA A 342 20.17 7.57 31.36
#